data_AF-A0A927AJT7-F1
#
_entry.id   AF-A0A927AJT7-F1
#
_cell.length_a   1.000
_cell.length_b   1.000
_cell.length_c   1.000
_cell.angle_alpha   90.00
_cell.angle_beta   90.00
_cell.angle_gamma   90.00
#
_symmetry.space_group_name_H-M   'P 1'
#
loop_
_entity.id
_entity.type
_entity.pdbx_description
1 polymer ?
#
loop_
_entity_poly.entity_id
_entity_poly.type
_entity_poly.pdbx_seq_one_letter_code
_entity_poly.pdbx_strand_id
1 'polypeptide(L)'
;MKMLRKWIVIPTTLALILTGAGAARSDAPVLELSSKLSNDPVVLNGASGGQTSSNCGYISQTPNQVVRVTADRIDYLRLSIQSSGEPTLLVDGPGGRFCVLADSVSGDKPEISGVWLRGDYNVYVGDRAGGTHPYTLSITGQTK
;
A
#
# COMPACT_ATOMS: atom_id res chain seq x y z
N MET A 1 6.87 28.52 76.62
CA MET A 1 5.99 27.36 76.39
C MET A 1 5.65 27.29 74.91
N LYS A 2 5.89 26.14 74.30
CA LYS A 2 5.62 25.81 72.90
C LYS A 2 4.12 25.87 72.62
N MET A 3 3.71 26.36 71.44
CA MET A 3 2.70 25.64 70.65
C MET A 3 2.77 25.97 69.17
N LEU A 4 2.67 24.88 68.40
CA LEU A 4 3.09 24.71 67.02
C LEU A 4 2.13 25.37 66.02
N ARG A 5 2.72 26.14 65.10
CA ARG A 5 2.14 26.54 63.83
C ARG A 5 2.01 25.31 62.94
N LYS A 6 0.80 24.76 62.78
CA LYS A 6 0.54 23.67 61.82
C LYS A 6 0.57 24.25 60.40
N TRP A 7 1.68 24.05 59.71
CA TRP A 7 1.79 24.21 58.27
C TRP A 7 1.18 22.99 57.59
N ILE A 8 0.05 23.18 56.91
CA ILE A 8 -0.53 22.19 56.03
C ILE A 8 0.32 22.18 54.76
N VAL A 9 1.14 21.15 54.58
CA VAL A 9 1.86 20.90 53.34
C VAL A 9 0.97 19.99 52.51
N ILE A 10 0.33 20.54 51.48
CA ILE A 10 -0.44 19.76 50.50
C ILE A 10 0.59 19.15 49.55
N PRO A 11 0.76 17.81 49.48
CA PRO A 11 1.63 17.21 48.50
C PRO A 11 0.92 17.29 47.15
N THR A 12 1.33 18.23 46.30
CA THR A 12 0.96 18.25 44.88
C THR A 12 1.58 17.02 44.21
N THR A 13 0.82 15.94 44.13
CA THR A 13 1.16 14.79 43.29
C THR A 13 0.93 15.16 41.83
N LEU A 14 2.01 15.52 41.14
CA LEU A 14 2.01 15.72 39.69
C LEU A 14 1.98 14.35 39.02
N ALA A 15 0.78 13.86 38.68
CA ALA A 15 0.63 12.64 37.89
C ALA A 15 1.00 12.93 36.43
N LEU A 16 2.18 12.47 35.99
CA LEU A 16 2.49 12.40 34.56
C LEU A 16 1.62 11.31 33.93
N ILE A 17 0.56 11.71 33.24
CA ILE A 17 -0.20 10.82 32.37
C ILE A 17 0.64 10.65 31.09
N LEU A 18 1.38 9.54 30.99
CA LEU A 18 1.97 9.12 29.72
C LEU A 18 0.83 8.66 28.80
N THR A 19 0.33 9.55 27.95
CA THR A 19 -0.49 9.16 26.81
C THR A 19 0.42 8.40 25.84
N GLY A 20 0.38 7.07 25.90
CA GLY A 20 1.06 6.22 24.92
C GLY A 20 0.50 6.51 23.53
N ALA A 21 1.34 7.06 22.65
CA ALA A 21 1.01 7.16 21.24
C ALA A 21 0.99 5.73 20.66
N GLY A 22 -0.21 5.20 20.40
CA GLY A 22 -0.34 3.97 19.63
C GLY A 22 0.29 4.18 18.26
N ALA A 23 1.27 3.36 17.89
CA ALA A 23 1.77 3.33 16.52
C ALA A 23 0.62 2.92 15.60
N ALA A 24 0.08 3.86 14.82
CA ALA A 24 -0.84 3.56 13.75
C ALA A 24 -0.09 2.71 12.72
N ARG A 25 -0.42 1.42 12.64
CA ARG A 25 0.01 0.57 11.54
C ARG A 25 -0.80 1.02 10.33
N SER A 26 -0.13 1.56 9.32
CA SER A 26 -0.77 1.86 8.05
C SER A 26 -0.95 0.54 7.30
N ASP A 27 -2.06 -0.15 7.52
CA ASP A 27 -2.44 -1.26 6.67
C ASP A 27 -2.66 -0.77 5.23
N ALA A 28 -2.30 -1.59 4.25
CA ALA A 28 -2.50 -1.26 2.86
C ALA A 28 -3.99 -1.12 2.54
N PRO A 29 -4.41 -0.13 1.73
CA PRO A 29 -5.80 -0.02 1.32
C PRO A 29 -6.23 -1.29 0.59
N VAL A 30 -7.49 -1.69 0.79
CA VAL A 30 -8.07 -2.91 0.20
C VAL A 30 -9.12 -2.52 -0.83
N LEU A 31 -9.03 -3.10 -2.03
CA LEU A 31 -10.03 -3.02 -3.08
C LEU A 31 -10.71 -4.39 -3.19
N GLU A 32 -11.97 -4.45 -2.80
CA GLU A 32 -12.78 -5.67 -2.92
C GLU A 32 -13.39 -5.78 -4.32
N LEU A 33 -13.25 -6.96 -4.94
CA LEU A 33 -13.69 -7.28 -6.30
C LEU A 33 -14.59 -8.53 -6.28
N SER A 34 -15.91 -8.32 -6.32
CA SER A 34 -16.89 -9.41 -6.30
C SER A 34 -17.47 -9.79 -7.66
N SER A 35 -17.30 -8.96 -8.69
CA SER A 35 -17.68 -9.27 -10.08
C SER A 35 -17.16 -8.22 -11.05
N LYS A 36 -17.48 -6.95 -10.79
CA LYS A 36 -17.08 -5.78 -11.57
C LYS A 36 -16.56 -4.70 -10.65
N LEU A 37 -15.74 -3.83 -11.19
CA LEU A 37 -15.35 -2.60 -10.50
C LEU A 37 -16.57 -1.70 -10.34
N SER A 38 -16.77 -1.14 -9.15
CA SER A 38 -17.83 -0.14 -8.91
C SER A 38 -17.55 1.17 -9.64
N ASN A 39 -16.26 1.51 -9.81
CA ASN A 39 -15.77 2.63 -10.61
C ASN A 39 -14.67 2.10 -11.54
N ASP A 40 -14.81 2.28 -12.85
CA ASP A 40 -13.84 1.79 -13.82
C ASP A 40 -13.36 2.96 -14.72
N PRO A 41 -12.06 3.34 -14.70
CA PRO A 41 -11.00 2.76 -13.89
C PRO A 41 -11.04 3.19 -12.41
N VAL A 42 -10.54 2.34 -11.52
CA VAL A 42 -10.11 2.78 -10.17
C VAL A 42 -8.73 3.39 -10.32
N VAL A 43 -8.59 4.65 -9.90
CA VAL A 43 -7.34 5.40 -9.97
C VAL A 43 -6.82 5.67 -8.56
N LEU A 44 -5.60 5.22 -8.28
CA LEU A 44 -4.93 5.37 -6.99
C LEU A 44 -3.61 6.12 -7.20
N ASN A 45 -3.23 6.95 -6.24
CA ASN A 45 -1.96 7.67 -6.28
C ASN A 45 -1.10 7.26 -5.08
N GLY A 46 0.22 7.26 -5.25
CA GLY A 46 1.16 6.94 -4.19
C GLY A 46 2.59 7.31 -4.53
N ALA A 47 3.54 6.77 -3.76
CA ALA A 47 4.97 6.92 -3.99
C ALA A 47 5.60 5.54 -4.26
N SER A 48 6.38 5.45 -5.33
CA SER A 48 7.05 4.22 -5.74
C SER A 48 8.31 3.97 -4.91
N GLY A 49 8.84 2.74 -4.99
CA GLY A 49 10.11 2.39 -4.37
C GLY A 49 9.97 1.85 -2.95
N GLY A 50 11.03 1.99 -2.17
CA GLY A 50 11.11 1.58 -0.78
C GLY A 50 12.51 1.08 -0.40
N GLN A 51 12.67 0.62 0.82
CA GLN A 51 13.99 0.18 1.33
C GLN A 51 14.25 -1.32 1.14
N THR A 52 13.25 -2.08 0.67
CA THR A 52 13.36 -3.52 0.53
C THR A 52 13.78 -3.88 -0.88
N SER A 53 15.03 -4.34 -1.05
CA SER A 53 15.50 -4.90 -2.32
C SER A 53 14.77 -6.21 -2.64
N SER A 54 14.33 -6.37 -3.88
CA SER A 54 13.68 -7.58 -4.38
C SER A 54 14.16 -7.93 -5.79
N ASN A 55 13.70 -9.06 -6.33
CA ASN A 55 13.89 -9.40 -7.74
C ASN A 55 13.06 -8.51 -8.70
N CYS A 56 12.29 -7.55 -8.17
CA CYS A 56 11.47 -6.59 -8.90
C CYS A 56 11.86 -5.13 -8.58
N GLY A 57 13.14 -4.87 -8.31
CA GLY A 57 13.61 -3.57 -7.85
C GLY A 57 13.37 -3.35 -6.36
N TYR A 58 13.38 -2.09 -5.94
CA TYR A 58 13.17 -1.69 -4.56
C TYR A 58 11.69 -1.45 -4.31
N ILE A 59 11.14 -2.11 -3.28
CA ILE A 59 9.72 -2.04 -2.93
C ILE A 59 9.54 -1.62 -1.46
N SER A 60 8.33 -1.21 -1.10
CA SER A 60 7.93 -0.96 0.27
C SER A 60 7.84 -2.25 1.08
N GLN A 61 7.97 -2.13 2.41
CA GLN A 61 7.85 -3.28 3.33
C GLN A 61 6.43 -3.86 3.37
N THR A 62 5.42 -3.02 3.17
CA THR A 62 4.01 -3.38 3.05
C THR A 62 3.53 -3.15 1.62
N PRO A 63 2.51 -3.88 1.14
CA PRO A 63 1.95 -3.60 -0.18
C PRO A 63 1.42 -2.18 -0.27
N ASN A 64 1.48 -1.60 -1.47
CA ASN A 64 0.87 -0.29 -1.75
C ASN A 64 -0.65 -0.40 -1.85
N GLN A 65 -1.15 -1.57 -2.27
CA GLN A 65 -2.57 -1.86 -2.44
C GLN A 65 -2.79 -3.37 -2.29
N VAL A 66 -3.91 -3.76 -1.68
CA VAL A 66 -4.41 -5.14 -1.72
C VAL A 66 -5.63 -5.18 -2.62
N VAL A 67 -5.64 -6.10 -3.58
CA VAL A 67 -6.81 -6.40 -4.41
C VAL A 67 -7.38 -7.73 -3.92
N ARG A 68 -8.57 -7.71 -3.30
CA ARG A 68 -9.24 -8.90 -2.81
C ARG A 68 -10.32 -9.34 -3.78
N VAL A 69 -10.07 -10.43 -4.49
CA VAL A 69 -11.04 -11.02 -5.42
C VAL A 69 -11.90 -12.03 -4.67
N THR A 70 -13.19 -11.73 -4.52
CA THR A 70 -14.15 -12.59 -3.79
C THR A 70 -14.97 -13.48 -4.74
N ALA A 71 -15.16 -13.06 -6.00
CA ALA A 71 -15.66 -13.93 -7.06
C ALA A 71 -14.71 -15.12 -7.32
N ASP A 72 -15.24 -16.23 -7.82
CA ASP A 72 -14.40 -17.37 -8.23
C ASP A 72 -13.44 -16.98 -9.36
N ARG A 73 -13.88 -16.07 -10.24
CA ARG A 73 -13.15 -15.67 -11.44
C ARG A 73 -13.58 -14.27 -11.92
N ILE A 74 -12.59 -13.48 -12.32
CA ILE A 74 -12.71 -12.22 -13.06
C ILE A 74 -12.01 -12.40 -14.41
N ASP A 75 -12.76 -12.32 -15.51
CA ASP A 75 -12.25 -12.65 -16.85
C ASP A 75 -11.21 -11.67 -17.38
N TYR A 76 -11.26 -10.42 -16.91
CA TYR A 76 -10.26 -9.42 -17.25
C TYR A 76 -10.14 -8.40 -16.13
N LEU A 77 -8.92 -8.24 -15.68
CA LEU A 77 -8.49 -7.13 -14.84
C LEU A 77 -7.10 -6.71 -15.32
N ARG A 78 -6.85 -5.40 -15.30
CA ARG A 78 -5.58 -4.81 -15.72
C ARG A 78 -5.11 -3.79 -14.70
N LEU A 79 -3.88 -3.93 -14.28
CA LEU A 79 -3.17 -2.98 -13.43
C LEU A 79 -2.07 -2.33 -14.26
N SER A 80 -2.06 -0.99 -14.33
CA SER A 80 -1.04 -0.22 -15.06
C SER A 80 -0.52 0.93 -14.20
N ILE A 81 0.79 1.16 -14.25
CA ILE A 81 1.45 2.24 -13.53
C ILE A 81 1.92 3.34 -14.48
N GLN A 82 1.68 4.59 -14.10
CA GLN A 82 2.35 5.76 -14.62
C GLN A 82 3.20 6.38 -13.51
N SER A 83 4.48 6.64 -13.78
CA SER A 83 5.37 7.35 -12.85
C SER A 83 6.36 8.23 -13.62
N SER A 84 7.04 9.11 -12.91
CA SER A 84 8.16 9.93 -13.43
C SER A 84 9.54 9.28 -13.22
N GLY A 85 9.62 8.19 -12.46
CA GLY A 85 10.84 7.42 -12.21
C GLY A 85 10.96 6.16 -13.08
N GLU A 86 11.58 5.11 -12.55
CA GLU A 86 11.66 3.78 -13.19
C GLU A 86 10.73 2.79 -12.45
N PRO A 87 9.40 2.91 -12.59
CA PRO A 87 8.47 2.13 -11.78
C PRO A 87 8.59 0.64 -12.10
N THR A 88 8.35 -0.18 -11.07
CA THR A 88 8.14 -1.61 -11.22
C THR A 88 6.78 -1.99 -10.65
N LEU A 89 6.11 -2.96 -11.27
CA LEU A 89 4.84 -3.48 -10.80
C LEU A 89 5.03 -4.93 -10.38
N LEU A 90 4.86 -5.19 -9.08
CA LEU A 90 4.90 -6.52 -8.51
C LEU A 90 3.53 -6.90 -7.97
N VAL A 91 3.02 -8.06 -8.37
CA VAL A 91 1.79 -8.65 -7.84
C VAL A 91 2.12 -10.01 -7.24
N ASP A 92 1.81 -10.20 -5.97
CA ASP A 92 1.94 -11.46 -5.25
C ASP A 92 0.56 -11.96 -4.80
N GLY A 93 0.15 -13.14 -5.27
CA GLY A 93 -1.19 -13.67 -5.01
C GLY A 93 -1.32 -15.17 -5.31
N PRO A 94 -2.55 -15.70 -5.41
CA PRO A 94 -2.80 -17.14 -5.54
C PRO A 94 -2.16 -17.82 -6.75
N GLY A 95 -1.96 -17.07 -7.84
CA GLY A 95 -1.32 -17.56 -9.07
C GLY A 95 0.21 -17.51 -9.03
N GLY A 96 0.80 -17.02 -7.94
CA GLY A 96 2.22 -16.76 -7.80
C GLY A 96 2.57 -15.27 -7.82
N ARG A 97 3.87 -15.01 -7.96
CA ARG A 97 4.48 -13.69 -7.86
C ARG A 97 5.00 -13.24 -9.23
N PHE A 98 4.43 -12.16 -9.76
CA PHE A 98 4.72 -11.64 -11.10
C PHE A 98 5.26 -10.23 -11.02
N CYS A 99 6.33 -9.96 -11.77
CA CYS A 99 6.99 -8.67 -11.83
C CYS A 99 7.06 -8.18 -13.26
N VAL A 100 6.72 -6.91 -13.47
CA VAL A 100 6.92 -6.20 -14.73
C VAL A 100 7.71 -4.92 -14.44
N LEU A 101 8.78 -4.71 -15.20
CA LEU A 101 9.62 -3.52 -15.10
C LEU A 101 9.15 -2.50 -16.13
N ALA A 102 9.35 -1.21 -15.85
CA ALA A 102 9.33 -0.20 -16.90
C ALA A 102 10.43 -0.52 -17.93
N ASP A 103 10.05 -0.57 -19.20
CA ASP A 103 10.99 -0.62 -20.31
C ASP A 103 10.52 0.25 -21.48
N SER A 104 11.44 0.54 -22.39
CA SER A 104 11.15 1.37 -23.55
C SER A 104 10.15 0.74 -24.54
N VAL A 105 9.93 -0.57 -24.44
CA VAL A 105 8.98 -1.31 -25.29
C VAL A 105 7.54 -1.11 -24.77
N SER A 106 7.37 -1.06 -23.45
CA SER A 106 6.11 -0.80 -22.74
C SER A 106 5.83 0.69 -22.55
N GLY A 107 6.68 1.57 -23.08
CA GLY A 107 6.55 3.02 -22.96
C GLY A 107 6.70 3.52 -21.52
N ASP A 108 7.53 2.84 -20.72
CA ASP A 108 7.80 3.11 -19.30
C ASP A 108 6.57 2.99 -18.39
N LYS A 109 5.58 2.18 -18.82
CA LYS A 109 4.32 1.92 -18.10
C LYS A 109 4.14 0.43 -17.85
N PRO A 110 4.69 -0.12 -16.76
CA PRO A 110 4.53 -1.54 -16.47
C PRO A 110 3.06 -1.88 -16.24
N GLU A 111 2.63 -3.00 -16.82
CA GLU A 111 1.24 -3.45 -16.83
C GLU A 111 1.16 -4.96 -16.60
N ILE A 112 0.19 -5.39 -15.79
CA ILE A 112 -0.22 -6.80 -15.65
C ILE A 112 -1.71 -6.88 -15.94
N SER A 113 -2.08 -7.74 -16.90
CA SER A 113 -3.48 -7.99 -17.26
C SER A 113 -3.77 -9.47 -17.44
N GLY A 114 -5.05 -9.84 -17.35
CA GLY A 114 -5.52 -11.20 -17.63
C GLY A 114 -6.68 -11.63 -16.75
N VAL A 115 -6.80 -12.94 -16.54
CA VAL A 115 -7.81 -13.57 -15.68
C VAL A 115 -7.31 -13.59 -14.24
N TRP A 116 -8.16 -13.18 -13.30
CA TRP A 116 -7.85 -13.17 -11.87
C TRP A 116 -8.83 -14.10 -11.15
N LEU A 117 -8.32 -14.96 -10.29
CA LEU A 117 -9.12 -15.94 -9.54
C LEU A 117 -9.34 -15.45 -8.11
N ARG A 118 -10.23 -16.12 -7.37
CA ARG A 118 -10.46 -15.81 -5.95
C ARG A 118 -9.15 -15.75 -5.16
N GLY A 119 -8.99 -14.70 -4.38
CA GLY A 119 -7.94 -14.56 -3.38
C GLY A 119 -7.41 -13.14 -3.22
N ASP A 120 -6.36 -13.02 -2.41
CA ASP A 120 -5.75 -11.74 -2.04
C ASP A 120 -4.49 -11.52 -2.87
N TYR A 121 -4.43 -10.37 -3.53
CA TYR A 121 -3.30 -9.96 -4.35
C TYR A 121 -2.65 -8.74 -3.72
N ASN A 122 -1.42 -8.92 -3.24
CA ASN A 122 -0.58 -7.86 -2.73
C ASN A 122 0.11 -7.17 -3.90
N VAL A 123 -0.19 -5.89 -4.09
CA VAL A 123 0.36 -5.06 -5.16
C VAL A 123 1.42 -4.14 -4.59
N TYR A 124 2.62 -4.19 -5.16
CA TYR A 124 3.72 -3.29 -4.83
C TYR A 124 4.11 -2.48 -6.07
N VAL A 125 4.30 -1.18 -5.86
CA VAL A 125 4.80 -0.25 -6.86
C VAL A 125 6.22 0.13 -6.46
N GLY A 126 7.19 -0.57 -7.03
CA GLY A 126 8.59 -0.37 -6.75
C GLY A 126 9.24 0.66 -7.66
N ASP A 127 10.54 0.82 -7.47
CA ASP A 127 11.41 1.59 -8.35
C ASP A 127 12.69 0.78 -8.62
N ARG A 128 13.09 0.72 -9.88
CA ARG A 128 14.23 -0.10 -10.32
C ARG A 128 15.57 0.44 -9.80
N ALA A 129 15.71 1.75 -9.72
CA ALA A 129 16.93 2.44 -9.25
C ALA A 129 16.91 2.70 -7.73
N GLY A 130 15.78 2.46 -7.06
CA GLY A 130 15.60 2.75 -5.64
C GLY A 130 15.19 4.18 -5.35
N GLY A 131 14.77 4.92 -6.37
CA GLY A 131 14.17 6.24 -6.24
C GLY A 131 12.80 6.20 -5.57
N THR A 132 12.30 7.37 -5.19
CA THR A 132 10.93 7.54 -4.69
C THR A 132 10.23 8.58 -5.55
N HIS A 133 9.25 8.14 -6.34
CA HIS A 133 8.57 8.98 -7.32
C HIS A 133 7.06 8.90 -7.15
N PRO A 134 6.33 10.00 -7.36
CA PRO A 134 4.87 9.93 -7.40
C PRO A 134 4.43 9.03 -8.56
N TYR A 135 3.44 8.17 -8.30
CA TYR A 135 2.84 7.32 -9.31
C TYR A 135 1.31 7.43 -9.30
N THR A 136 0.72 7.02 -10.42
CA THR A 136 -0.70 6.73 -10.58
C THR A 136 -0.87 5.26 -10.98
N LEU A 137 -1.62 4.50 -10.19
CA LEU A 137 -2.03 3.12 -10.47
C LEU A 137 -3.46 3.16 -11.02
N SER A 138 -3.64 2.66 -12.23
CA SER A 138 -4.95 2.44 -12.85
C SER A 138 -5.31 0.96 -12.77
N ILE A 139 -6.48 0.66 -12.21
CA ILE A 139 -7.07 -0.68 -12.19
C ILE A 139 -8.32 -0.63 -13.06
N THR A 140 -8.29 -1.37 -14.16
CA THR A 140 -9.36 -1.43 -15.16
C THR A 140 -9.94 -2.84 -15.22
N GLY A 141 -11.26 -2.95 -15.30
CA GLY A 141 -11.96 -4.23 -15.39
C GLY A 141 -12.54 -4.45 -16.79
N GLN A 142 -13.46 -5.40 -16.88
CA GLN A 142 -14.29 -5.55 -18.08
C GLN A 142 -15.20 -4.33 -18.23
N THR A 143 -14.91 -3.46 -19.20
CA THR A 143 -15.87 -2.44 -19.68
C THR A 143 -17.06 -3.13 -20.36
N LYS A 144 -18.24 -2.53 -20.18
CA LYS A 144 -19.51 -3.03 -20.73
C LYS A 144 -19.58 -2.85 -22.24
#